data_AF-A0AB37IDW8-F1
#
_entry.id   AF-A0AB37IDW8-F1
#
_cell.length_a   1.000
_cell.length_b   1.000
_cell.length_c   1.000
_cell.angle_alpha   90.00
_cell.angle_beta   90.00
_cell.angle_gamma   90.00
#
_symmetry.space_group_name_H-M   'P 1'
#
loop_
_entity.id
_entity.type
_entity.pdbx_description
1 polymer ?
#
loop_
_entity_poly.entity_id
_entity_poly.type
_entity_poly.pdbx_seq_one_letter_code
_entity_poly.pdbx_strand_id
1 'polypeptide(L)'
;MTLLDKLVNKALQDPYLYELLTKLEYAYANYFIGKDYNIYLPNEKEYLDCLRFADILCRSELFESRNISHKIISLLYSFYSKDPLFKVQSANVLIKLGNFPSLEIATDKTKINSDEIIADKIIKSIYQKAPGSDHIFTDSQYKVFEKMKDSNHFSFSGPTSFGKSFIFESFIKYLIDKKNGSDNIALLVPTRALINQVSTKLKDVISHKKYKVITHPIVPLMYKQEDYKFIFVFTPERLISYLSEINPAINYLLVDEAHKVLSETDTRAPLFYHALMLAKRKSINLYFSSPNIPNTDIFLQLIGNSTEESLSIKETSVSQNRFFIDCIEKKAIFFSEYGNELALNYKGYSSTPVKNLINALNIMGNNHQNIIYCNTKEDTINYALECANERPVQETEELAELIKIVRETMHEEYYLIDCLRKGIAYHFGGLPQQIREMIELLFQQKKIKDIFCTSTLLEGVNLPAKNIFILSNAIGLTKFSKIDF
;
A
#
# COMPACT_ATOMS: atom_id res chain seq x y z
N MET A 1 -26.27 -21.56 11.34
CA MET A 1 -26.49 -20.10 11.36
C MET A 1 -26.63 -19.65 12.81
N THR A 2 -25.59 -19.01 13.33
CA THR A 2 -25.50 -18.51 14.71
C THR A 2 -26.43 -17.30 14.92
N LEU A 3 -26.65 -16.87 16.18
CA LEU A 3 -27.37 -15.63 16.47
C LEU A 3 -26.67 -14.42 15.81
N LEU A 4 -25.34 -14.42 15.82
CA LEU A 4 -24.52 -13.38 15.21
C LEU A 4 -24.74 -13.33 13.70
N ASP A 5 -24.74 -14.47 13.00
CA ASP A 5 -25.01 -14.52 11.55
C ASP A 5 -26.37 -13.92 11.22
N LYS A 6 -27.38 -14.16 12.07
CA LYS A 6 -28.72 -13.56 11.91
C LYS A 6 -28.69 -12.05 12.10
N LEU A 7 -27.93 -11.54 13.08
CA LEU A 7 -27.78 -10.10 13.31
C LEU A 7 -27.03 -9.42 12.17
N VAL A 8 -25.95 -10.01 11.69
CA VAL A 8 -25.18 -9.53 10.54
C VAL A 8 -26.06 -9.48 9.30
N ASN A 9 -26.79 -10.55 8.99
CA ASN A 9 -27.67 -10.58 7.82
C ASN A 9 -28.80 -9.57 7.92
N LYS A 10 -29.38 -9.38 9.11
CA LYS A 10 -30.36 -8.32 9.35
C LYS A 10 -29.75 -6.94 9.11
N ALA A 11 -28.57 -6.67 9.65
CA ALA A 11 -27.88 -5.39 9.48
C ALA A 11 -27.56 -5.09 8.01
N LEU A 12 -27.03 -6.07 7.26
CA LEU A 12 -26.73 -5.92 5.83
C LEU A 12 -27.95 -5.69 4.95
N GLN A 13 -29.13 -6.12 5.39
CA GLN A 13 -30.40 -5.94 4.69
C GLN A 13 -31.18 -4.72 5.18
N ASP A 14 -30.70 -4.04 6.24
CA ASP A 14 -31.38 -2.90 6.83
C ASP A 14 -31.07 -1.63 6.01
N PRO A 15 -32.08 -1.01 5.35
CA PRO A 15 -31.87 0.23 4.61
C PRO A 15 -31.31 1.36 5.48
N TYR A 16 -31.60 1.35 6.79
CA TYR A 16 -31.14 2.37 7.72
C TYR A 16 -29.61 2.41 7.83
N LEU A 17 -28.93 1.26 7.75
CA LEU A 17 -27.46 1.20 7.74
C LEU A 17 -26.89 2.00 6.56
N TYR A 18 -27.47 1.84 5.36
CA TYR A 18 -26.99 2.51 4.15
C TYR A 18 -27.34 3.99 4.13
N GLU A 19 -28.46 4.39 4.74
CA GLU A 19 -28.78 5.80 4.99
C GLU A 19 -27.71 6.46 5.88
N LEU A 20 -27.36 5.82 7.01
CA LEU A 20 -26.31 6.29 7.90
C LEU A 20 -24.93 6.39 7.23
N LEU A 21 -24.56 5.37 6.45
CA LEU A 21 -23.32 5.35 5.67
C LEU A 21 -23.27 6.50 4.66
N THR A 22 -24.34 6.68 3.88
CA THR A 22 -24.45 7.76 2.90
C THR A 22 -24.32 9.13 3.58
N LYS A 23 -25.00 9.31 4.71
CA LYS A 23 -24.94 10.52 5.52
C LYS A 23 -23.51 10.81 6.03
N LEU A 24 -22.81 9.79 6.55
CA LEU A 24 -21.41 9.90 6.97
C LEU A 24 -20.46 10.22 5.82
N GLU A 25 -20.65 9.59 4.65
CA GLU A 25 -19.85 9.88 3.46
C GLU A 25 -20.05 11.31 2.98
N TYR A 26 -21.28 11.82 3.00
CA TYR A 26 -21.58 13.21 2.63
C TYR A 26 -21.00 14.21 3.62
N ALA A 27 -21.03 13.89 4.93
CA ALA A 27 -20.35 14.68 5.96
C ALA A 27 -18.84 14.73 5.68
N TYR A 28 -18.22 13.57 5.43
CA TYR A 28 -16.80 13.49 5.12
C TYR A 28 -16.43 14.27 3.86
N ALA A 29 -17.21 14.14 2.78
CA ALA A 29 -16.95 14.81 1.52
C ALA A 29 -16.98 16.34 1.68
N ASN A 30 -17.96 16.89 2.40
CA ASN A 30 -18.06 18.33 2.68
C ASN A 30 -16.95 18.82 3.62
N TYR A 31 -16.65 18.06 4.67
CA TYR A 31 -15.52 18.32 5.57
C TYR A 31 -14.21 18.40 4.80
N PHE A 32 -13.98 17.45 3.89
CA PHE A 32 -12.74 17.32 3.14
C PHE A 32 -12.49 18.50 2.18
N ILE A 33 -13.54 19.17 1.71
CA ILE A 33 -13.44 20.39 0.89
C ILE A 33 -13.58 21.69 1.69
N GLY A 34 -13.57 21.62 3.03
CA GLY A 34 -13.70 22.78 3.91
C GLY A 34 -15.06 23.48 3.84
N LYS A 35 -16.14 22.74 3.55
CA LYS A 35 -17.52 23.23 3.59
C LYS A 35 -18.23 22.82 4.87
N ASP A 36 -19.37 23.44 5.14
CA ASP A 36 -20.20 23.05 6.27
C ASP A 36 -20.71 21.61 6.07
N TYR A 37 -20.37 20.76 7.02
CA TYR A 37 -20.71 19.35 7.04
C TYR A 37 -21.65 19.01 8.20
N ASN A 38 -21.97 19.96 9.08
CA ASN A 38 -22.73 19.70 10.31
C ASN A 38 -24.14 19.18 10.02
N ILE A 39 -24.77 19.63 8.93
CA ILE A 39 -26.09 19.16 8.49
C ILE A 39 -26.09 17.64 8.21
N TYR A 40 -24.95 17.11 7.78
CA TYR A 40 -24.77 15.69 7.49
C TYR A 40 -24.19 14.91 8.66
N LEU A 41 -23.81 15.54 9.78
CA LEU A 41 -23.31 14.78 10.91
C LEU A 41 -24.43 13.92 11.53
N PRO A 42 -24.11 12.69 11.97
CA PRO A 42 -25.03 11.91 12.76
C PRO A 42 -25.43 12.66 14.03
N ASN A 43 -26.72 12.65 14.38
CA ASN A 43 -27.15 13.01 15.73
C ASN A 43 -26.70 11.94 16.74
N GLU A 44 -26.91 12.18 18.04
CA GLU A 44 -26.46 11.26 19.10
C GLU A 44 -26.95 9.82 18.92
N LYS A 45 -28.22 9.64 18.55
CA LYS A 45 -28.79 8.30 18.30
C LYS A 45 -28.13 7.65 17.09
N GLU A 46 -28.07 8.35 15.97
CA GLU A 46 -27.48 7.85 14.72
C GLU A 46 -26.00 7.49 14.91
N TYR A 47 -25.26 8.27 15.71
CA TYR A 47 -23.88 8.00 16.07
C TYR A 47 -23.74 6.69 16.85
N LEU A 48 -24.58 6.47 17.87
CA LEU A 48 -24.62 5.22 18.63
C LEU A 48 -25.01 4.03 17.75
N ASP A 49 -25.97 4.21 16.85
CA ASP A 49 -26.42 3.18 15.91
C ASP A 49 -25.30 2.82 14.91
N CYS A 50 -24.53 3.80 14.41
CA CYS A 50 -23.35 3.56 13.59
C CYS A 50 -22.32 2.68 14.32
N LEU A 51 -21.99 3.01 15.57
CA LEU A 51 -21.05 2.23 16.37
C LEU A 51 -21.56 0.81 16.60
N ARG A 52 -22.86 0.65 16.85
CA ARG A 52 -23.49 -0.67 17.04
C ARG A 52 -23.45 -1.51 15.77
N PHE A 53 -23.72 -0.91 14.61
CA PHE A 53 -23.57 -1.60 13.33
C PHE A 53 -22.13 -2.03 13.10
N ALA A 54 -21.15 -1.14 13.35
CA ALA A 54 -19.74 -1.48 13.22
C ALA A 54 -19.34 -2.65 14.14
N ASP A 55 -19.80 -2.65 15.39
CA ASP A 55 -19.54 -3.73 16.36
C ASP A 55 -20.15 -5.07 15.90
N ILE A 56 -21.40 -5.08 15.43
CA ILE A 56 -22.04 -6.31 14.92
C ILE A 56 -21.30 -6.84 13.68
N LEU A 57 -21.04 -5.97 12.71
CA LEU A 57 -20.51 -6.35 11.40
C LEU A 57 -19.04 -6.80 11.45
N CYS A 58 -18.23 -6.29 12.40
CA CYS A 58 -16.83 -6.70 12.51
C CYS A 58 -16.61 -8.16 12.92
N ARG A 59 -17.63 -8.80 13.49
CA ARG A 59 -17.58 -10.20 13.95
C ARG A 59 -18.03 -11.20 12.88
N SER A 60 -18.43 -10.72 11.71
CA SER A 60 -18.81 -11.55 10.58
C SER A 60 -17.58 -12.19 9.91
N GLU A 61 -17.74 -13.40 9.39
CA GLU A 61 -16.76 -14.03 8.50
C GLU A 61 -16.85 -13.50 7.05
N LEU A 62 -17.90 -12.73 6.72
CA LEU A 62 -18.08 -12.12 5.41
C LEU A 62 -17.23 -10.84 5.29
N PHE A 63 -16.41 -10.77 4.25
CA PHE A 63 -15.52 -9.64 4.02
C PHE A 63 -16.30 -8.34 3.77
N GLU A 64 -17.49 -8.40 3.16
CA GLU A 64 -18.35 -7.24 2.92
C GLU A 64 -18.78 -6.57 4.23
N SER A 65 -19.20 -7.38 5.22
CA SER A 65 -19.56 -6.89 6.56
C SER A 65 -18.37 -6.22 7.24
N ARG A 66 -17.20 -6.88 7.20
CA ARG A 66 -15.98 -6.37 7.83
C ARG A 66 -15.51 -5.06 7.19
N ASN A 67 -15.59 -4.96 5.86
CA ASN A 67 -15.26 -3.74 5.12
C ASN A 67 -16.22 -2.59 5.48
N ILE A 68 -17.53 -2.85 5.61
CA ILE A 68 -18.50 -1.84 6.06
C ILE A 68 -18.18 -1.38 7.49
N SER A 69 -17.89 -2.31 8.40
CA SER A 69 -17.50 -1.97 9.78
C SER A 69 -16.27 -1.06 9.82
N HIS A 70 -15.24 -1.41 9.05
CA HIS A 70 -14.04 -0.58 8.92
C HIS A 70 -14.34 0.80 8.33
N LYS A 71 -15.20 0.89 7.30
CA LYS A 71 -15.63 2.16 6.70
C LYS A 71 -16.32 3.07 7.71
N ILE A 72 -17.23 2.55 8.53
CA ILE A 72 -17.91 3.32 9.58
C ILE A 72 -16.89 3.95 10.53
N ILE A 73 -15.96 3.15 11.07
CA ILE A 73 -14.92 3.64 11.98
C ILE A 73 -14.02 4.67 11.29
N SER A 74 -13.63 4.43 10.03
CA SER A 74 -12.79 5.35 9.26
C SER A 74 -13.46 6.71 9.01
N LEU A 75 -14.77 6.73 8.70
CA LEU A 75 -15.51 7.97 8.49
C LEU A 75 -15.70 8.72 9.81
N LEU A 76 -16.13 8.03 10.87
CA LEU A 76 -16.34 8.60 12.20
C LEU A 76 -15.06 9.19 12.82
N TYR A 77 -13.89 8.57 12.57
CA TYR A 77 -12.60 9.06 13.09
C TYR A 77 -12.35 10.55 12.76
N SER A 78 -12.77 11.00 11.58
CA SER A 78 -12.59 12.39 11.14
C SER A 78 -13.30 13.41 12.04
N PHE A 79 -14.33 12.98 12.77
CA PHE A 79 -15.21 13.85 13.56
C PHE A 79 -15.16 13.54 15.06
N TYR A 80 -14.97 12.27 15.42
CA TYR A 80 -15.12 11.76 16.78
C TYR A 80 -13.82 11.17 17.35
N SER A 81 -12.65 11.39 16.72
CA SER A 81 -11.35 10.88 17.20
C SER A 81 -11.03 11.22 18.65
N LYS A 82 -11.54 12.35 19.18
CA LYS A 82 -11.33 12.77 20.58
C LYS A 82 -12.36 12.21 21.57
N ASP A 83 -13.44 11.62 21.08
CA ASP A 83 -14.52 11.13 21.93
C ASP A 83 -14.13 9.80 22.63
N PRO A 84 -14.26 9.70 23.97
CA PRO A 84 -13.88 8.50 24.70
C PRO A 84 -14.65 7.24 24.30
N LEU A 85 -15.96 7.36 24.00
CA LEU A 85 -16.77 6.22 23.60
C LEU A 85 -16.32 5.71 22.23
N PHE A 86 -16.09 6.61 21.28
CA PHE A 86 -15.51 6.30 19.98
C PHE A 86 -14.18 5.55 20.12
N LYS A 87 -13.26 6.03 20.97
CA LYS A 87 -11.95 5.37 21.18
C LYS A 87 -12.09 3.92 21.65
N VAL A 88 -13.00 3.65 22.60
CA VAL A 88 -13.23 2.29 23.11
C VAL A 88 -13.87 1.40 22.04
N GLN A 89 -14.90 1.89 21.35
CA GLN A 89 -15.64 1.11 20.36
C GLN A 89 -14.82 0.86 19.08
N SER A 90 -14.13 1.89 18.57
CA SER A 90 -13.20 1.74 17.45
C SER A 90 -12.07 0.79 17.79
N ALA A 91 -11.53 0.82 19.02
CA ALA A 91 -10.54 -0.16 19.44
C ALA A 91 -11.07 -1.58 19.41
N ASN A 92 -12.28 -1.83 19.93
CA ASN A 92 -12.91 -3.15 19.89
C ASN A 92 -13.03 -3.66 18.45
N VAL A 93 -13.62 -2.83 17.58
CA VAL A 93 -13.82 -3.14 16.17
C VAL A 93 -12.48 -3.45 15.49
N LEU A 94 -11.47 -2.60 15.65
CA LEU A 94 -10.18 -2.77 14.99
C LEU A 94 -9.42 -4.00 15.50
N ILE A 95 -9.53 -4.34 16.79
CA ILE A 95 -8.97 -5.58 17.35
C ILE A 95 -9.70 -6.80 16.78
N LYS A 96 -11.05 -6.77 16.72
CA LYS A 96 -11.84 -7.86 16.13
C LYS A 96 -11.56 -8.04 14.64
N LEU A 97 -11.29 -6.95 13.91
CA LEU A 97 -10.84 -7.00 12.53
C LEU A 97 -9.36 -7.39 12.36
N GLY A 98 -8.57 -7.38 13.44
CA GLY A 98 -7.12 -7.57 13.39
C GLY A 98 -6.35 -6.42 12.73
N ASN A 99 -6.95 -5.23 12.58
CA ASN A 99 -6.31 -4.06 11.99
C ASN A 99 -5.52 -3.27 13.04
N PHE A 100 -4.42 -3.87 13.50
CA PHE A 100 -3.54 -3.29 14.53
C PHE A 100 -2.88 -1.96 14.14
N PRO A 101 -2.46 -1.72 12.87
CA PRO A 101 -1.93 -0.42 12.48
C PRO A 101 -2.94 0.72 12.67
N SER A 102 -4.20 0.52 12.27
CA SER A 102 -5.26 1.51 12.46
C SER A 102 -5.64 1.69 13.94
N LEU A 103 -5.45 0.67 14.79
CA LEU A 103 -5.75 0.74 16.22
C LEU A 103 -4.90 1.80 16.93
N GLU A 104 -3.60 1.88 16.61
CA GLU A 104 -2.70 2.87 17.22
C GLU A 104 -3.12 4.30 16.86
N ILE A 105 -3.59 4.49 15.61
CA ILE A 105 -4.09 5.77 15.10
C ILE A 105 -5.41 6.13 15.80
N ALA A 106 -6.38 5.21 15.82
CA ALA A 106 -7.72 5.46 16.35
C ALA A 106 -7.72 5.78 17.86
N THR A 107 -6.76 5.23 18.60
CA THR A 107 -6.70 5.38 20.06
C THR A 107 -5.80 6.53 20.53
N ASP A 108 -5.04 7.18 19.64
CA ASP A 108 -3.94 8.10 20.02
C ASP A 108 -3.00 7.51 21.10
N LYS A 109 -2.78 6.19 21.09
CA LYS A 109 -2.02 5.45 22.12
C LYS A 109 -2.59 5.58 23.55
N THR A 110 -3.85 5.98 23.69
CA THR A 110 -4.54 5.99 24.99
C THR A 110 -4.82 4.56 25.46
N LYS A 111 -4.80 4.35 26.79
CA LYS A 111 -5.12 3.05 27.38
C LYS A 111 -6.62 2.79 27.24
N ILE A 112 -6.96 1.59 26.75
CA ILE A 112 -8.34 1.11 26.67
C ILE A 112 -8.70 0.52 28.04
N ASN A 113 -9.75 1.01 28.68
CA ASN A 113 -10.18 0.54 29.99
C ASN A 113 -11.29 -0.51 29.85
N SER A 114 -10.97 -1.67 29.27
CA SER A 114 -11.88 -2.82 29.18
C SER A 114 -11.09 -4.12 29.18
N ASP A 115 -11.30 -4.96 30.19
CA ASP A 115 -10.58 -6.22 30.36
C ASP A 115 -10.85 -7.20 29.21
N GLU A 116 -12.08 -7.21 28.67
CA GLU A 116 -12.44 -8.03 27.51
C GLU A 116 -11.64 -7.65 26.26
N ILE A 117 -11.61 -6.35 25.94
CA ILE A 117 -10.90 -5.83 24.76
C ILE A 117 -9.38 -6.06 24.91
N ILE A 118 -8.85 -5.87 26.12
CA ILE A 118 -7.44 -6.14 26.42
C ILE A 118 -7.14 -7.63 26.24
N ALA A 119 -7.97 -8.53 26.79
CA ALA A 119 -7.79 -9.96 26.68
C ALA A 119 -7.81 -10.41 25.21
N ASP A 120 -8.79 -9.95 24.43
CA ASP A 120 -8.87 -10.23 22.99
C ASP A 120 -7.60 -9.76 22.25
N LYS A 121 -7.14 -8.55 22.55
CA LYS A 121 -5.91 -8.00 21.97
C LYS A 121 -4.72 -8.90 22.28
N ILE A 122 -4.56 -9.30 23.54
CA ILE A 122 -3.44 -10.16 23.98
C ILE A 122 -3.50 -11.51 23.26
N ILE A 123 -4.66 -12.16 23.24
CA ILE A 123 -4.85 -13.45 22.57
C ILE A 123 -4.45 -13.34 21.11
N LYS A 124 -5.01 -12.38 20.36
CA LYS A 124 -4.64 -12.18 18.95
C LYS A 124 -3.17 -11.85 18.77
N SER A 125 -2.60 -10.99 19.61
CA SER A 125 -1.19 -10.61 19.54
C SER A 125 -0.26 -11.80 19.74
N ILE A 126 -0.63 -12.77 20.58
CA ILE A 126 0.15 -13.99 20.82
C ILE A 126 0.04 -14.93 19.62
N TYR A 127 -1.18 -15.23 19.16
CA TYR A 127 -1.39 -16.19 18.08
C TYR A 127 -0.91 -15.66 16.72
N GLN A 128 -1.08 -14.36 16.46
CA GLN A 128 -0.82 -13.74 15.17
C GLN A 128 0.53 -13.03 15.11
N LYS A 129 1.43 -13.26 16.07
CA LYS A 129 2.78 -12.66 16.08
C LYS A 129 3.54 -13.09 14.83
N ALA A 130 4.02 -12.11 14.06
CA ALA A 130 4.79 -12.39 12.85
C ALA A 130 6.20 -12.88 13.22
N PRO A 131 6.71 -13.96 12.62
CA PRO A 131 8.01 -14.55 12.94
C PRO A 131 9.15 -13.53 12.90
N GLY A 132 9.99 -13.55 13.95
CA GLY A 132 11.16 -12.68 14.08
C GLY A 132 10.84 -11.18 14.03
N SER A 133 9.63 -10.76 14.41
CA SER A 133 9.25 -9.35 14.54
C SER A 133 8.29 -9.13 15.72
N ASP A 134 8.15 -7.88 16.15
CA ASP A 134 7.12 -7.49 17.13
C ASP A 134 5.81 -7.04 16.47
N HIS A 135 5.73 -7.14 15.14
CA HIS A 135 4.51 -6.87 14.40
C HIS A 135 3.53 -8.03 14.51
N ILE A 136 2.24 -7.71 14.42
CA ILE A 136 1.14 -8.66 14.52
C ILE A 136 0.44 -8.69 13.17
N PHE A 137 0.24 -9.89 12.62
CA PHE A 137 -0.53 -10.06 11.41
C PHE A 137 -1.99 -9.69 11.63
N THR A 138 -2.64 -9.14 10.59
CA THR A 138 -4.11 -9.12 10.55
C THR A 138 -4.66 -10.54 10.43
N ASP A 139 -5.95 -10.76 10.73
CA ASP A 139 -6.55 -12.09 10.62
C ASP A 139 -6.38 -12.70 9.22
N SER A 140 -6.58 -11.88 8.18
CA SER A 140 -6.40 -12.29 6.79
C SER A 140 -4.93 -12.56 6.44
N GLN A 141 -3.99 -11.75 6.95
CA GLN A 141 -2.55 -12.02 6.77
C GLN A 141 -2.13 -13.31 7.46
N TYR A 142 -2.60 -13.55 8.69
CA TYR A 142 -2.31 -14.78 9.44
C TYR A 142 -2.85 -16.01 8.72
N LYS A 143 -4.09 -15.94 8.20
CA LYS A 143 -4.70 -17.02 7.41
C LYS A 143 -3.90 -17.35 6.14
N VAL A 144 -3.44 -16.33 5.40
CA VAL A 144 -2.55 -16.51 4.24
C VAL A 144 -1.25 -17.18 4.69
N PHE A 145 -0.66 -16.68 5.76
CA PHE A 145 0.63 -17.14 6.28
C PHE A 145 0.60 -18.61 6.73
N GLU A 146 -0.43 -19.03 7.47
CA GLU A 146 -0.57 -20.43 7.90
C GLU A 146 -0.73 -21.36 6.68
N LYS A 147 -1.56 -21.00 5.71
CA LYS A 147 -1.68 -21.81 4.47
C LYS A 147 -0.38 -21.90 3.69
N MET A 148 0.41 -20.83 3.64
CA MET A 148 1.72 -20.86 2.97
C MET A 148 2.71 -21.83 3.64
N LYS A 149 2.62 -22.07 4.96
CA LYS A 149 3.51 -23.00 5.67
C LYS A 149 3.27 -24.45 5.30
N ASP A 150 2.02 -24.80 5.02
CA ASP A 150 1.58 -26.18 4.77
C ASP A 150 1.71 -26.60 3.29
N SER A 151 2.11 -25.66 2.42
CA SER A 151 2.14 -25.84 0.96
C SER A 151 3.54 -25.69 0.38
N ASN A 152 3.82 -26.41 -0.72
CA ASN A 152 5.06 -26.27 -1.50
C ASN A 152 4.92 -25.23 -2.64
N HIS A 153 3.69 -24.89 -2.99
CA HIS A 153 3.38 -23.79 -3.88
C HIS A 153 2.15 -23.05 -3.34
N PHE A 154 2.09 -21.74 -3.50
CA PHE A 154 0.92 -21.01 -3.03
C PHE A 154 0.71 -19.74 -3.84
N SER A 155 -0.53 -19.37 -4.11
CA SER A 155 -0.83 -18.12 -4.78
C SER A 155 -1.86 -17.33 -3.98
N PHE A 156 -1.55 -16.09 -3.64
CA PHE A 156 -2.51 -15.21 -3.00
C PHE A 156 -2.64 -13.86 -3.69
N SER A 157 -3.85 -13.30 -3.58
CA SER A 157 -4.12 -11.92 -3.93
C SER A 157 -4.68 -11.16 -2.75
N GLY A 158 -4.39 -9.87 -2.73
CA GLY A 158 -5.00 -8.92 -1.83
C GLY A 158 -4.74 -7.49 -2.28
N PRO A 159 -5.45 -6.50 -1.72
CA PRO A 159 -5.20 -5.10 -2.00
C PRO A 159 -3.73 -4.70 -1.86
N THR A 160 -3.29 -3.62 -2.53
CA THR A 160 -1.93 -3.08 -2.37
C THR A 160 -1.61 -2.79 -0.90
N SER A 161 -2.59 -2.31 -0.14
CA SER A 161 -2.50 -2.05 1.30
C SER A 161 -2.50 -3.30 2.20
N PHE A 162 -2.65 -4.51 1.63
CA PHE A 162 -2.73 -5.75 2.41
C PHE A 162 -1.40 -6.16 3.05
N GLY A 163 -0.28 -5.52 2.69
CA GLY A 163 1.03 -5.83 3.27
C GLY A 163 1.64 -7.13 2.74
N LYS A 164 1.46 -7.41 1.44
CA LYS A 164 1.95 -8.64 0.80
C LYS A 164 3.47 -8.84 0.97
N SER A 165 4.26 -7.78 0.81
CA SER A 165 5.72 -7.84 1.04
C SER A 165 6.06 -8.17 2.50
N PHE A 166 5.27 -7.71 3.48
CA PHE A 166 5.45 -8.07 4.89
C PHE A 166 5.18 -9.56 5.16
N ILE A 167 4.20 -10.17 4.48
CA ILE A 167 3.96 -11.61 4.54
C ILE A 167 5.17 -12.37 3.99
N PHE A 168 5.71 -11.97 2.84
CA PHE A 168 6.92 -12.58 2.27
C PHE A 168 8.15 -12.43 3.16
N GLU A 169 8.39 -11.25 3.73
CA GLU A 169 9.48 -11.02 4.69
C GLU A 169 9.38 -11.95 5.90
N SER A 170 8.16 -12.08 6.44
CA SER A 170 7.89 -12.97 7.57
C SER A 170 8.03 -14.45 7.21
N PHE A 171 7.69 -14.82 5.97
CA PHE A 171 7.86 -16.18 5.46
C PHE A 171 9.33 -16.54 5.27
N ILE A 172 10.14 -15.61 4.76
CA ILE A 172 11.59 -15.77 4.70
C ILE A 172 12.17 -16.03 6.09
N LYS A 173 11.79 -15.24 7.10
CA LYS A 173 12.23 -15.47 8.49
C LYS A 173 11.82 -16.84 9.02
N TYR A 174 10.57 -17.24 8.79
CA TYR A 174 10.08 -18.56 9.17
C TYR A 174 10.92 -19.68 8.53
N LEU A 175 11.24 -19.59 7.24
CA LEU A 175 12.07 -20.58 6.55
C LEU A 175 13.48 -20.64 7.15
N ILE A 176 14.09 -19.49 7.45
CA ILE A 176 15.41 -19.42 8.08
C ILE A 176 15.39 -20.11 9.45
N ASP A 177 14.42 -19.77 10.30
CA ASP A 177 14.36 -20.23 11.69
C ASP A 177 13.96 -21.71 11.80
N LYS A 178 12.98 -22.18 11.02
CA LYS A 178 12.43 -23.54 11.14
C LYS A 178 13.17 -24.58 10.31
N LYS A 179 13.85 -24.20 9.23
CA LYS A 179 14.62 -25.13 8.39
C LYS A 179 16.14 -25.05 8.61
N ASN A 180 16.57 -24.63 9.81
CA ASN A 180 17.98 -24.51 10.20
C ASN A 180 18.83 -23.66 9.22
N GLY A 181 18.20 -22.74 8.49
CA GLY A 181 18.88 -21.88 7.54
C GLY A 181 19.70 -22.62 6.48
N SER A 182 19.18 -23.71 5.91
CA SER A 182 19.87 -24.51 4.88
C SER A 182 19.55 -24.11 3.44
N ASP A 183 18.48 -23.34 3.24
CA ASP A 183 17.85 -23.17 1.93
C ASP A 183 18.18 -21.80 1.35
N ASN A 184 18.44 -21.75 0.04
CA ASN A 184 18.57 -20.48 -0.66
C ASN A 184 17.19 -20.02 -1.13
N ILE A 185 16.92 -18.73 -0.97
CA ILE A 185 15.61 -18.12 -1.25
C ILE A 185 15.82 -17.04 -2.31
N ALA A 186 14.92 -16.92 -3.26
CA ALA A 186 14.91 -15.84 -4.23
C ALA A 186 13.58 -15.10 -4.18
N LEU A 187 13.64 -13.77 -4.22
CA LEU A 187 12.51 -12.88 -4.44
C LEU A 187 12.62 -12.29 -5.85
N LEU A 188 11.58 -12.53 -6.65
CA LEU A 188 11.44 -11.98 -7.99
C LEU A 188 10.65 -10.68 -7.91
N VAL A 189 11.27 -9.58 -8.35
CA VAL A 189 10.66 -8.25 -8.40
C VAL A 189 10.59 -7.73 -9.83
N PRO A 190 9.58 -6.92 -10.19
CA PRO A 190 9.37 -6.52 -11.58
C PRO A 190 10.33 -5.46 -12.09
N THR A 191 10.95 -4.66 -11.23
CA THR A 191 11.80 -3.55 -11.67
C THR A 191 13.12 -3.53 -10.91
N ARG A 192 14.14 -2.93 -11.53
CA ARG A 192 15.45 -2.73 -10.89
C ARG A 192 15.38 -1.76 -9.71
N ALA A 193 14.43 -0.82 -9.73
CA ALA A 193 14.21 0.11 -8.61
C ALA A 193 13.79 -0.66 -7.35
N LEU A 194 12.88 -1.62 -7.49
CA LEU A 194 12.43 -2.46 -6.37
C LEU A 194 13.53 -3.38 -5.83
N ILE A 195 14.53 -3.77 -6.64
CA ILE A 195 15.66 -4.58 -6.14
C ILE A 195 16.33 -3.89 -4.97
N ASN A 196 16.67 -2.61 -5.11
CA ASN A 196 17.45 -1.91 -4.10
C ASN A 196 16.63 -1.71 -2.83
N GLN A 197 15.40 -1.21 -2.96
CA GLN A 197 14.46 -1.04 -1.86
C GLN A 197 14.25 -2.34 -1.07
N VAL A 198 13.95 -3.45 -1.76
CA VAL A 198 13.70 -4.72 -1.10
C VAL A 198 15.00 -5.30 -0.52
N SER A 199 16.13 -5.17 -1.20
CA SER A 199 17.41 -5.68 -0.69
C SER A 199 17.88 -4.95 0.57
N THR A 200 17.70 -3.63 0.65
CA THR A 200 18.03 -2.83 1.84
C THR A 200 17.13 -3.26 2.99
N LYS A 201 15.81 -3.32 2.75
CA LYS A 201 14.85 -3.77 3.75
C LYS A 201 15.15 -5.18 4.26
N LEU A 202 15.45 -6.14 3.38
CA LEU A 202 15.81 -7.50 3.78
C LEU A 202 17.12 -7.55 4.57
N LYS A 203 18.11 -6.70 4.27
CA LYS A 203 19.35 -6.62 5.07
C LYS A 203 19.10 -6.11 6.49
N ASP A 204 18.19 -5.14 6.65
CA ASP A 204 17.81 -4.61 7.96
C ASP A 204 17.02 -5.64 8.76
N VAL A 205 16.12 -6.34 8.07
CA VAL A 205 15.16 -7.28 8.65
C VAL A 205 15.77 -8.65 8.96
N ILE A 206 16.81 -9.07 8.23
CA ILE A 206 17.43 -10.40 8.32
C ILE A 206 18.86 -10.24 8.83
N SER A 207 19.03 -10.30 10.15
CA SER A 207 20.33 -10.17 10.82
C SER A 207 21.09 -11.51 10.98
N HIS A 208 20.63 -12.57 10.32
CA HIS A 208 21.21 -13.91 10.47
C HIS A 208 22.59 -14.01 9.79
N LYS A 209 23.65 -14.22 10.58
CA LYS A 209 25.05 -14.20 10.10
C LYS A 209 25.35 -15.18 8.94
N LYS A 210 24.63 -16.30 8.86
CA LYS A 210 24.77 -17.31 7.78
C LYS A 210 24.13 -16.89 6.44
N TYR A 211 23.26 -15.88 6.44
CA TYR A 211 22.58 -15.42 5.23
C TYR A 211 23.21 -14.16 4.65
N LYS A 212 23.35 -14.12 3.32
CA LYS A 212 23.79 -12.95 2.56
C LYS A 212 22.73 -12.56 1.54
N VAL A 213 22.35 -11.29 1.53
CA VAL A 213 21.45 -10.73 0.52
C VAL A 213 22.26 -10.40 -0.74
N ILE A 214 21.90 -11.02 -1.86
CA ILE A 214 22.58 -10.86 -3.15
C ILE A 214 21.60 -10.31 -4.19
N THR A 215 21.99 -9.24 -4.87
CA THR A 215 21.19 -8.61 -5.92
C THR A 215 21.70 -8.94 -7.32
N HIS A 216 22.89 -9.53 -7.44
CA HIS A 216 23.55 -9.84 -8.72
C HIS A 216 23.50 -11.35 -9.03
N PRO A 217 23.43 -11.75 -10.31
CA PRO A 217 23.33 -13.16 -10.69
C PRO A 217 24.64 -13.95 -10.45
N ILE A 218 25.73 -13.27 -10.09
CA ILE A 218 27.02 -13.90 -9.80
C ILE A 218 27.22 -13.90 -8.29
N VAL A 219 27.37 -15.10 -7.72
CA VAL A 219 27.76 -15.26 -6.31
C VAL A 219 29.28 -15.11 -6.19
N PRO A 220 29.80 -14.12 -5.45
CA PRO A 220 31.24 -13.96 -5.22
C PRO A 220 31.89 -15.24 -4.70
N LEU A 221 33.08 -15.58 -5.22
CA LEU A 221 33.82 -16.78 -4.85
C LEU A 221 34.08 -16.89 -3.34
N MET A 222 34.36 -15.76 -2.68
CA MET A 222 34.58 -15.71 -1.22
C MET A 222 33.36 -16.25 -0.45
N TYR A 223 32.14 -15.99 -0.93
CA TYR A 223 30.94 -16.50 -0.26
C TYR A 223 30.67 -17.98 -0.51
N LYS A 224 31.17 -18.53 -1.63
CA LYS A 224 31.06 -19.97 -1.92
C LYS A 224 31.95 -20.81 -0.99
N GLN A 225 32.99 -20.22 -0.40
CA GLN A 225 33.95 -20.90 0.46
C GLN A 225 33.52 -20.99 1.93
N GLU A 226 32.59 -20.16 2.39
CA GLU A 226 32.23 -20.01 3.82
C GLU A 226 30.86 -20.64 4.20
N ASP A 227 30.32 -21.58 3.41
CA ASP A 227 28.99 -22.22 3.60
C ASP A 227 27.84 -21.23 3.88
N TYR A 228 27.89 -20.04 3.28
CA TYR A 228 26.78 -19.09 3.36
C TYR A 228 25.55 -19.60 2.60
N LYS A 229 24.38 -19.16 3.06
CA LYS A 229 23.13 -19.20 2.31
C LYS A 229 22.74 -17.84 1.80
N PHE A 230 21.92 -17.85 0.76
CA PHE A 230 21.66 -16.66 -0.03
C PHE A 230 20.19 -16.32 -0.07
N ILE A 231 19.91 -15.02 0.07
CA ILE A 231 18.62 -14.43 -0.28
C ILE A 231 18.85 -13.57 -1.50
N PHE A 232 18.33 -14.03 -2.63
CA PHE A 232 18.45 -13.34 -3.90
C PHE A 232 17.30 -12.36 -4.09
N VAL A 233 17.60 -11.17 -4.61
CA VAL A 233 16.57 -10.22 -5.07
C VAL A 233 16.84 -9.94 -6.54
N PHE A 234 16.04 -10.54 -7.42
CA PHE A 234 16.28 -10.59 -8.86
C PHE A 234 15.12 -9.98 -9.65
N THR A 235 15.45 -9.43 -10.82
CA THR A 235 14.49 -9.26 -11.93
C THR A 235 14.44 -10.56 -12.76
N PRO A 236 13.45 -10.72 -13.65
CA PRO A 236 13.36 -11.90 -14.52
C PRO A 236 14.67 -12.20 -15.27
N GLU A 237 15.33 -11.19 -15.83
CA GLU A 237 16.57 -11.34 -16.59
C GLU A 237 17.71 -11.89 -15.72
N ARG A 238 17.82 -11.38 -14.48
CA ARG A 238 18.85 -11.84 -13.52
C ARG A 238 18.57 -13.28 -13.08
N LEU A 239 17.31 -13.64 -12.86
CA LEU A 239 16.93 -15.00 -12.51
C LEU A 239 17.22 -16.00 -13.64
N ILE A 240 16.88 -15.64 -14.89
CA ILE A 240 17.19 -16.46 -16.08
C ILE A 240 18.71 -16.68 -16.19
N SER A 241 19.50 -15.60 -16.07
CA SER A 241 20.96 -15.67 -16.11
C SER A 241 21.50 -16.58 -14.99
N TYR A 242 21.01 -16.43 -13.76
CA TYR A 242 21.43 -17.23 -12.62
C TYR A 242 21.12 -18.73 -12.81
N LEU A 243 19.91 -19.06 -13.26
CA LEU A 243 19.43 -20.45 -13.42
C LEU A 243 20.06 -21.17 -14.62
N SER A 244 20.63 -20.41 -15.56
CA SER A 244 21.30 -20.94 -16.76
C SER A 244 22.74 -21.39 -16.49
N GLU A 245 23.34 -20.95 -15.38
CA GLU A 245 24.69 -21.31 -14.97
C GLU A 245 24.72 -22.34 -13.83
N ILE A 246 25.91 -22.88 -13.53
CA ILE A 246 26.14 -23.76 -12.39
C ILE A 246 26.28 -22.90 -11.13
N ASN A 247 25.15 -22.63 -10.51
CA ASN A 247 25.05 -21.83 -9.30
C ASN A 247 24.44 -22.63 -8.13
N PRO A 248 24.62 -22.15 -6.87
CA PRO A 248 23.91 -22.73 -5.73
C PRO A 248 22.41 -22.84 -5.99
N ALA A 249 21.83 -24.00 -5.71
CA ALA A 249 20.41 -24.28 -5.96
C ALA A 249 19.53 -23.32 -5.15
N ILE A 250 18.50 -22.77 -5.79
CA ILE A 250 17.45 -21.99 -5.14
C ILE A 250 16.33 -22.97 -4.74
N ASN A 251 15.88 -22.93 -3.50
CA ASN A 251 14.85 -23.82 -2.99
C ASN A 251 13.46 -23.18 -3.04
N TYR A 252 13.40 -21.85 -2.84
CA TYR A 252 12.19 -21.06 -2.77
C TYR A 252 12.26 -19.86 -3.71
N LEU A 253 11.24 -19.67 -4.53
CA LEU A 253 11.05 -18.48 -5.34
C LEU A 253 9.73 -17.79 -4.95
N LEU A 254 9.86 -16.62 -4.36
CA LEU A 254 8.77 -15.73 -4.00
C LEU A 254 8.60 -14.70 -5.12
N VAL A 255 7.44 -14.67 -5.76
CA VAL A 255 7.14 -13.81 -6.91
C VAL A 255 6.20 -12.72 -6.46
N ASP A 256 6.72 -11.50 -6.29
CA ASP A 256 5.90 -10.35 -5.95
C ASP A 256 5.39 -9.66 -7.21
N GLU A 257 4.21 -9.04 -7.11
CA GLU A 257 3.52 -8.41 -8.25
C GLU A 257 3.35 -9.35 -9.46
N ALA A 258 2.96 -10.61 -9.22
CA ALA A 258 2.84 -11.66 -10.23
C ALA A 258 1.90 -11.31 -11.40
N HIS A 259 0.96 -10.37 -11.20
CA HIS A 259 0.07 -9.87 -12.24
C HIS A 259 0.81 -9.32 -13.47
N LYS A 260 2.07 -8.88 -13.33
CA LYS A 260 2.91 -8.43 -14.46
C LYS A 260 3.18 -9.54 -15.48
N VAL A 261 3.08 -10.81 -15.10
CA VAL A 261 3.18 -11.96 -16.01
C VAL A 261 1.99 -12.02 -16.99
N LEU A 262 0.83 -11.52 -16.58
CA LEU A 262 -0.41 -11.53 -17.37
C LEU A 262 -0.62 -10.24 -18.16
N SER A 263 0.29 -9.28 -18.07
CA SER A 263 0.15 -8.00 -18.76
C SER A 263 0.32 -8.20 -20.27
N GLU A 264 -0.70 -7.84 -21.04
CA GLU A 264 -0.65 -7.86 -22.51
C GLU A 264 0.23 -6.73 -23.08
N THR A 265 0.47 -5.67 -22.30
CA THR A 265 1.21 -4.48 -22.73
C THR A 265 2.65 -4.44 -22.22
N ASP A 266 2.98 -5.17 -21.14
CA ASP A 266 4.36 -5.23 -20.63
C ASP A 266 5.19 -6.18 -21.51
N THR A 267 6.15 -5.61 -22.24
CA THR A 267 7.09 -6.36 -23.09
C THR A 267 7.94 -7.35 -22.32
N ARG A 268 7.97 -7.28 -20.98
CA ARG A 268 8.68 -8.22 -20.10
C ARG A 268 7.84 -9.41 -19.65
N ALA A 269 6.53 -9.44 -19.92
CA ALA A 269 5.69 -10.59 -19.57
C ALA A 269 6.22 -11.93 -20.11
N PRO A 270 6.74 -12.03 -21.37
CA PRO A 270 7.37 -13.25 -21.85
C PRO A 270 8.63 -13.66 -21.07
N LEU A 271 9.44 -12.68 -20.62
CA LEU A 271 10.64 -12.93 -19.81
C LEU A 271 10.26 -13.46 -18.43
N PHE A 272 9.23 -12.89 -17.81
CA PHE A 272 8.65 -13.40 -16.57
C PHE A 272 8.22 -14.85 -16.70
N TYR A 273 7.40 -15.16 -17.71
CA TYR A 273 6.94 -16.52 -17.96
C TYR A 273 8.11 -17.50 -18.17
N HIS A 274 9.11 -17.11 -18.96
CA HIS A 274 10.31 -17.91 -19.17
C HIS A 274 11.07 -18.21 -17.87
N ALA A 275 11.26 -17.20 -17.02
CA ALA A 275 11.94 -17.34 -15.74
C ALA A 275 11.20 -18.32 -14.79
N LEU A 276 9.86 -18.25 -14.75
CA LEU A 276 9.04 -19.17 -13.95
C LEU A 276 9.12 -20.61 -14.46
N MET A 277 9.13 -20.81 -15.78
CA MET A 277 9.27 -22.13 -16.37
C MET A 277 10.64 -22.75 -16.06
N LEU A 278 11.73 -21.97 -16.10
CA LEU A 278 13.05 -22.43 -15.68
C LEU A 278 13.07 -22.80 -14.19
N ALA A 279 12.47 -21.98 -13.33
CA ALA A 279 12.37 -22.26 -11.90
C ALA A 279 11.62 -23.58 -11.64
N LYS A 280 10.49 -23.81 -12.33
CA LYS A 280 9.74 -25.06 -12.19
C LYS A 280 10.54 -26.28 -12.66
N ARG A 281 11.29 -26.18 -13.78
CA ARG A 281 12.16 -27.27 -14.25
C ARG A 281 13.26 -27.64 -13.25
N LYS A 282 13.66 -26.70 -12.39
CA LYS A 282 14.63 -26.91 -11.31
C LYS A 282 13.97 -27.33 -9.99
N SER A 283 12.67 -27.65 -9.99
CA SER A 283 11.91 -28.09 -8.81
C SER A 283 11.93 -27.08 -7.66
N ILE A 284 11.92 -25.78 -7.98
CA ILE A 284 11.88 -24.70 -7.00
C ILE A 284 10.44 -24.55 -6.48
N ASN A 285 10.26 -24.37 -5.17
CA ASN A 285 8.97 -24.07 -4.55
C ASN A 285 8.53 -22.65 -4.92
N LEU A 286 7.29 -22.47 -5.37
CA LEU A 286 6.82 -21.24 -6.02
C LEU A 286 5.68 -20.59 -5.24
N TYR A 287 5.88 -19.34 -4.80
CA TYR A 287 4.89 -18.57 -4.06
C TYR A 287 4.58 -17.27 -4.80
N PHE A 288 3.31 -16.97 -5.04
CA PHE A 288 2.88 -15.81 -5.81
C PHE A 288 2.09 -14.83 -4.96
N SER A 289 2.38 -13.54 -5.13
CA SER A 289 1.65 -12.40 -4.57
C SER A 289 1.15 -11.53 -5.72
N SER A 290 -0.12 -11.14 -5.69
CA SER A 290 -0.71 -10.25 -6.71
C SER A 290 -1.75 -9.27 -6.13
N PRO A 291 -1.95 -8.10 -6.76
CA PRO A 291 -2.97 -7.14 -6.35
C PRO A 291 -4.34 -7.50 -6.95
N ASN A 292 -5.37 -7.63 -6.11
CA ASN A 292 -6.79 -7.66 -6.50
C ASN A 292 -7.20 -8.61 -7.65
N ILE A 293 -6.45 -9.70 -7.89
CA ILE A 293 -6.83 -10.70 -8.89
C ILE A 293 -7.84 -11.68 -8.28
N PRO A 294 -9.05 -11.83 -8.86
CA PRO A 294 -10.05 -12.76 -8.35
C PRO A 294 -9.68 -14.23 -8.59
N ASN A 295 -9.00 -14.53 -9.70
CA ASN A 295 -8.60 -15.88 -10.09
C ASN A 295 -7.11 -16.09 -9.77
N THR A 296 -6.78 -16.21 -8.48
CA THR A 296 -5.39 -16.37 -8.01
C THR A 296 -4.73 -17.66 -8.47
N ASP A 297 -5.53 -18.67 -8.76
CA ASP A 297 -5.12 -19.99 -9.25
C ASP A 297 -4.48 -19.95 -10.64
N ILE A 298 -4.75 -18.91 -11.44
CA ILE A 298 -4.21 -18.78 -12.81
C ILE A 298 -2.68 -18.89 -12.85
N PHE A 299 -1.97 -18.34 -11.85
CA PHE A 299 -0.51 -18.39 -11.79
C PHE A 299 0.01 -19.81 -11.56
N LEU A 300 -0.70 -20.59 -10.76
CA LEU A 300 -0.39 -22.00 -10.51
C LEU A 300 -0.73 -22.84 -11.74
N GLN A 301 -1.86 -22.56 -12.40
CA GLN A 301 -2.25 -23.21 -13.63
C GLN A 301 -1.26 -22.96 -14.77
N LEU A 302 -0.77 -21.72 -14.92
CA LEU A 302 0.20 -21.33 -15.96
C LEU A 302 1.48 -22.16 -15.91
N ILE A 303 1.92 -22.51 -14.70
CA ILE A 303 3.09 -23.37 -14.52
C ILE A 303 2.71 -24.85 -14.45
N GLY A 304 1.43 -25.21 -14.35
CA GLY A 304 0.93 -26.60 -14.27
C GLY A 304 1.00 -27.22 -12.87
N ASN A 305 0.76 -26.42 -11.82
CA ASN A 305 0.64 -26.85 -10.42
C ASN A 305 -0.84 -27.09 -10.04
N SER A 306 -1.11 -27.64 -8.85
CA SER A 306 -2.47 -27.72 -8.30
C SER A 306 -3.02 -26.31 -8.06
N THR A 307 -4.31 -26.12 -8.31
CA THR A 307 -5.00 -24.82 -8.13
C THR A 307 -5.63 -24.66 -6.74
N GLU A 308 -5.65 -25.72 -5.93
CA GLU A 308 -6.24 -25.73 -4.59
C GLU A 308 -5.47 -24.85 -3.59
N GLU A 309 -4.17 -24.65 -3.83
CA GLU A 309 -3.27 -23.88 -2.96
C GLU A 309 -3.32 -22.38 -3.29
N SER A 310 -4.54 -21.81 -3.35
CA SER A 310 -4.71 -20.37 -3.61
C SER A 310 -5.73 -19.69 -2.69
N LEU A 311 -5.56 -18.38 -2.49
CA LEU A 311 -6.42 -17.57 -1.63
C LEU A 311 -6.52 -16.12 -2.12
N SER A 312 -7.74 -15.65 -2.40
CA SER A 312 -8.02 -14.24 -2.69
C SER A 312 -8.61 -13.54 -1.47
N ILE A 313 -7.92 -12.51 -0.99
CA ILE A 313 -8.37 -11.64 0.10
C ILE A 313 -9.01 -10.39 -0.49
N LYS A 314 -10.26 -10.12 -0.12
CA LYS A 314 -11.03 -8.93 -0.54
C LYS A 314 -11.23 -7.92 0.59
N GLU A 315 -10.76 -8.25 1.79
CA GLU A 315 -10.79 -7.34 2.94
C GLU A 315 -9.80 -6.20 2.71
N THR A 316 -10.26 -4.96 2.91
CA THR A 316 -9.42 -3.77 2.78
C THR A 316 -8.95 -3.28 4.14
N SER A 317 -7.66 -2.98 4.26
CA SER A 317 -7.07 -2.38 5.46
C SER A 317 -7.19 -0.85 5.49
N VAL A 318 -7.61 -0.24 4.37
CA VAL A 318 -7.75 1.20 4.18
C VAL A 318 -9.10 1.50 3.52
N SER A 319 -9.71 2.62 3.92
CA SER A 319 -10.87 3.17 3.23
C SER A 319 -10.41 4.23 2.24
N GLN A 320 -10.95 4.19 1.02
CA GLN A 320 -10.65 5.16 -0.03
C GLN A 320 -11.88 6.03 -0.28
N ASN A 321 -11.66 7.32 -0.54
CA ASN A 321 -12.69 8.27 -0.86
C ASN A 321 -12.32 8.94 -2.19
N ARG A 322 -13.22 8.86 -3.18
CA ARG A 322 -12.92 9.28 -4.56
C ARG A 322 -13.64 10.57 -4.89
N PHE A 323 -12.88 11.52 -5.45
CA PHE A 323 -13.36 12.82 -5.85
C PHE A 323 -13.01 13.06 -7.33
N PHE A 324 -13.89 13.72 -8.05
CA PHE A 324 -13.66 14.19 -9.41
C PHE A 324 -13.88 15.70 -9.47
N ILE A 325 -12.90 16.43 -9.98
CA ILE A 325 -12.96 17.89 -10.11
C ILE A 325 -12.83 18.22 -11.59
N ASP A 326 -13.96 18.52 -12.22
CA ASP A 326 -14.00 19.05 -13.56
C ASP A 326 -13.76 20.56 -13.52
N CYS A 327 -12.57 20.97 -13.94
CA CYS A 327 -12.17 22.37 -13.99
C CYS A 327 -12.76 23.13 -15.18
N ILE A 328 -13.27 22.43 -16.20
CA ILE A 328 -13.87 23.01 -17.41
C ILE A 328 -15.33 23.33 -17.14
N GLU A 329 -16.11 22.33 -16.71
CA GLU A 329 -17.53 22.49 -16.37
C GLU A 329 -17.73 23.13 -14.99
N LYS A 330 -16.64 23.31 -14.22
CA LYS A 330 -16.67 23.80 -12.83
C LYS A 330 -17.59 22.96 -11.95
N LYS A 331 -17.46 21.64 -12.08
CA LYS A 331 -18.22 20.65 -11.32
C LYS A 331 -17.30 19.81 -10.45
N ALA A 332 -17.69 19.56 -9.21
CA ALA A 332 -16.98 18.66 -8.32
C ALA A 332 -17.95 17.58 -7.84
N ILE A 333 -17.48 16.34 -7.85
CA ILE A 333 -18.29 15.16 -7.54
C ILE A 333 -17.53 14.32 -6.53
N PHE A 334 -18.25 13.85 -5.51
CA PHE A 334 -17.79 12.77 -4.65
C PHE A 334 -18.52 11.47 -5.04
N PHE A 335 -17.76 10.40 -5.29
CA PHE A 335 -18.30 9.09 -5.60
C PHE A 335 -18.57 8.33 -4.30
N SER A 336 -19.83 8.34 -3.87
CA SER A 336 -20.31 7.54 -2.74
C SER A 336 -20.27 6.05 -3.07
N GLU A 337 -19.91 5.22 -2.08
CA GLU A 337 -19.94 3.76 -2.24
C GLU A 337 -21.34 3.17 -1.98
N TYR A 338 -22.17 3.87 -1.18
CA TYR A 338 -23.45 3.37 -0.68
C TYR A 338 -24.66 4.23 -1.07
N GLY A 339 -24.43 5.46 -1.51
CA GLY A 339 -25.43 6.41 -1.95
C GLY A 339 -25.22 6.84 -3.39
N ASN A 340 -25.85 7.96 -3.76
CA ASN A 340 -25.67 8.57 -5.07
C ASN A 340 -24.40 9.42 -5.11
N GLU A 341 -23.92 9.72 -6.32
CA GLU A 341 -22.89 10.72 -6.52
C GLU A 341 -23.31 12.07 -5.92
N LEU A 342 -22.45 12.65 -5.08
CA LEU A 342 -22.71 13.92 -4.42
C LEU A 342 -22.05 15.04 -5.20
N ALA A 343 -22.85 15.97 -5.73
CA ALA A 343 -22.34 17.23 -6.25
C ALA A 343 -21.82 18.10 -5.10
N LEU A 344 -20.58 18.55 -5.20
CA LEU A 344 -19.89 19.32 -4.18
C LEU A 344 -19.84 20.80 -4.56
N ASN A 345 -20.05 21.67 -3.57
CA ASN A 345 -19.85 23.12 -3.72
C ASN A 345 -18.36 23.50 -3.62
N TYR A 346 -17.53 22.93 -4.48
CA TYR A 346 -16.11 23.26 -4.56
C TYR A 346 -15.94 24.65 -5.18
N LYS A 347 -15.11 25.50 -4.57
CA LYS A 347 -14.89 26.90 -5.03
C LYS A 347 -13.47 27.16 -5.51
N GLY A 348 -12.63 26.13 -5.65
CA GLY A 348 -11.23 26.27 -6.06
C GLY A 348 -11.00 26.41 -7.56
N TYR A 349 -12.02 26.76 -8.35
CA TYR A 349 -11.88 26.90 -9.81
C TYR A 349 -11.15 28.18 -10.20
N SER A 350 -10.28 28.07 -11.20
CA SER A 350 -9.45 29.14 -11.75
C SER A 350 -9.35 29.01 -13.28
N SER A 351 -8.80 30.03 -13.94
CA SER A 351 -8.66 30.10 -15.39
C SER A 351 -7.56 29.18 -15.94
N THR A 352 -6.56 28.83 -15.13
CA THR A 352 -5.41 28.02 -15.56
C THR A 352 -5.38 26.67 -14.85
N PRO A 353 -4.97 25.57 -15.52
CA PRO A 353 -4.83 24.25 -14.91
C PRO A 353 -3.97 24.24 -13.63
N VAL A 354 -2.87 24.99 -13.64
CA VAL A 354 -1.95 25.04 -12.50
C VAL A 354 -2.60 25.68 -11.28
N LYS A 355 -3.26 26.84 -11.42
CA LYS A 355 -3.99 27.45 -10.31
C LYS A 355 -5.14 26.57 -9.81
N ASN A 356 -5.80 25.81 -10.68
CA ASN A 356 -6.79 24.82 -10.26
C ASN A 356 -6.16 23.75 -9.35
N LEU A 357 -4.99 23.23 -9.74
CA LEU A 357 -4.23 22.28 -8.94
C LEU A 357 -3.79 22.87 -7.60
N ILE A 358 -3.21 24.07 -7.59
CA ILE A 358 -2.77 24.75 -6.36
C ILE A 358 -3.96 24.94 -5.42
N ASN A 359 -5.11 25.39 -5.94
CA ASN A 359 -6.33 25.52 -5.15
C ASN A 359 -6.80 24.17 -4.59
N ALA A 360 -6.75 23.10 -5.40
CA ALA A 360 -7.13 21.76 -4.95
C ALA A 360 -6.18 21.25 -3.85
N LEU A 361 -4.87 21.45 -3.99
CA LEU A 361 -3.87 21.11 -2.98
C LEU A 361 -4.07 21.93 -1.68
N ASN A 362 -4.43 23.20 -1.80
CA ASN A 362 -4.70 24.07 -0.64
C ASN A 362 -6.02 23.74 0.08
N ILE A 363 -7.03 23.24 -0.64
CA ILE A 363 -8.33 22.90 -0.06
C ILE A 363 -8.32 21.47 0.50
N MET A 364 -7.86 20.50 -0.29
CA MET A 364 -7.99 19.06 -0.01
C MET A 364 -6.67 18.43 0.44
N GLY A 365 -5.54 18.97 -0.01
CA GLY A 365 -4.20 18.48 0.30
C GLY A 365 -3.56 19.12 1.53
N ASN A 366 -4.19 20.13 2.14
CA ASN A 366 -3.52 20.94 3.14
C ASN A 366 -3.17 20.14 4.40
N ASN A 367 -2.02 20.43 5.00
CA ASN A 367 -1.43 19.73 6.15
C ASN A 367 -1.17 18.22 5.98
N HIS A 368 -1.30 17.68 4.77
CA HIS A 368 -1.03 16.29 4.48
C HIS A 368 -0.01 16.15 3.37
N GLN A 369 0.58 14.96 3.27
CA GLN A 369 1.48 14.63 2.19
C GLN A 369 0.70 14.16 0.98
N ASN A 370 1.02 14.72 -0.19
CA ASN A 370 0.29 14.49 -1.42
C ASN A 370 1.21 13.93 -2.50
N ILE A 371 0.70 12.96 -3.25
CA ILE A 371 1.31 12.48 -4.49
C ILE A 371 0.51 13.06 -5.64
N ILE A 372 1.17 13.73 -6.58
CA ILE A 372 0.56 14.34 -7.76
C ILE A 372 1.06 13.58 -8.99
N TYR A 373 0.20 12.73 -9.53
CA TYR A 373 0.51 11.97 -10.72
C TYR A 373 0.35 12.82 -11.99
N CYS A 374 1.42 12.85 -12.78
CA CYS A 374 1.53 13.47 -14.08
C CYS A 374 1.89 12.41 -15.14
N ASN A 375 1.45 12.58 -16.38
CA ASN A 375 1.73 11.60 -17.44
C ASN A 375 3.17 11.70 -17.98
N THR A 376 3.67 12.93 -18.17
CA THR A 376 4.98 13.19 -18.79
C THR A 376 5.98 13.80 -17.81
N LYS A 377 7.28 13.62 -18.09
CA LYS A 377 8.35 14.24 -17.29
C LYS A 377 8.30 15.78 -17.35
N GLU A 378 7.96 16.32 -18.52
CA GLU A 378 7.84 17.75 -18.74
C GLU A 378 6.72 18.35 -17.88
N ASP A 379 5.51 17.76 -17.94
CA ASP A 379 4.41 18.18 -17.08
C ASP A 379 4.78 18.10 -15.60
N THR A 380 5.44 16.99 -15.21
CA THR A 380 5.88 16.78 -13.82
C THR A 380 6.77 17.92 -13.32
N ILE A 381 7.74 18.35 -14.14
CA ILE A 381 8.66 19.44 -13.79
C ILE A 381 7.92 20.78 -13.79
N ASN A 382 7.14 21.07 -14.83
CA ASN A 382 6.45 22.34 -14.99
C ASN A 382 5.44 22.59 -13.86
N TYR A 383 4.56 21.61 -13.58
CA TYR A 383 3.60 21.74 -12.48
C TYR A 383 4.29 21.90 -11.12
N ALA A 384 5.40 21.17 -10.88
CA ALA A 384 6.15 21.29 -9.63
C ALA A 384 6.76 22.69 -9.46
N LEU A 385 7.39 23.23 -10.51
CA LEU A 385 8.00 24.56 -10.50
C LEU A 385 6.96 25.66 -10.30
N GLU A 386 5.86 25.61 -11.04
CA GLU A 386 4.81 26.61 -10.90
C GLU A 386 4.15 26.56 -9.50
N CYS A 387 3.94 25.36 -8.95
CA CYS A 387 3.47 25.22 -7.57
C CYS A 387 4.49 25.73 -6.54
N ALA A 388 5.80 25.54 -6.79
CA ALA A 388 6.87 26.02 -5.92
C ALA A 388 6.94 27.56 -5.89
N ASN A 389 6.68 28.21 -7.01
CA ASN A 389 6.68 29.68 -7.12
C ASN A 389 5.61 30.36 -6.25
N GLU A 390 4.47 29.70 -6.02
CA GLU A 390 3.39 30.24 -5.17
C GLU A 390 3.56 29.88 -3.67
N ARG A 391 4.64 29.20 -3.29
CA ARG A 391 4.87 28.76 -1.90
C ARG A 391 5.98 29.54 -1.18
N PRO A 392 5.86 29.68 0.17
CA PRO A 392 6.94 30.22 0.97
C PRO A 392 8.14 29.27 1.00
N VAL A 393 9.33 29.82 1.23
CA VAL A 393 10.54 29.01 1.50
C VAL A 393 10.34 28.24 2.80
N GLN A 394 10.64 26.94 2.76
CA GLN A 394 10.54 26.00 3.88
C GLN A 394 11.76 25.06 3.87
N GLU A 395 12.93 25.60 3.60
CA GLU A 395 14.18 24.84 3.57
C GLU A 395 14.55 24.36 4.98
N THR A 396 14.59 23.05 5.18
CA THR A 396 15.13 22.42 6.40
C THR A 396 16.57 21.97 6.17
N GLU A 397 17.31 21.65 7.23
CA GLU A 397 18.68 21.15 7.13
C GLU A 397 18.77 19.90 6.24
N GLU A 398 17.81 18.98 6.36
CA GLU A 398 17.79 17.74 5.55
C GLU A 398 17.49 18.02 4.07
N LEU A 399 16.68 19.04 3.77
CA LEU A 399 16.46 19.49 2.39
C LEU A 399 17.70 20.17 1.82
N ALA A 400 18.44 20.93 2.63
CA ALA A 400 19.68 21.57 2.22
C ALA A 400 20.77 20.54 1.85
N GLU A 401 20.83 19.41 2.58
CA GLU A 401 21.71 18.28 2.23
C GLU A 401 21.36 17.66 0.88
N LEU A 402 20.08 17.40 0.63
CA LEU A 402 19.65 16.90 -0.69
C LEU A 402 19.95 17.92 -1.79
N ILE A 403 19.70 19.22 -1.55
CA ILE A 403 20.02 20.28 -2.51
C ILE A 403 21.52 20.26 -2.85
N LYS A 404 22.41 20.08 -1.86
CA LYS A 404 23.85 19.96 -2.10
C LYS A 404 24.18 18.77 -3.01
N ILE A 405 23.60 17.59 -2.74
CA ILE A 405 23.78 16.40 -3.58
C ILE A 405 23.29 16.67 -5.01
N VAL A 406 22.15 17.33 -5.19
CA VAL A 406 21.61 17.68 -6.51
C VAL A 406 22.59 18.59 -7.28
N ARG A 407 23.18 19.59 -6.61
CA ARG A 407 24.19 20.48 -7.23
C ARG A 407 25.42 19.72 -7.69
N GLU A 408 25.92 18.81 -6.85
CA GLU A 408 27.14 18.04 -7.13
C GLU A 408 26.94 16.96 -8.22
N THR A 409 25.75 16.35 -8.27
CA THR A 409 25.49 15.20 -9.16
C THR A 409 24.82 15.57 -10.48
N MET A 410 24.13 16.71 -10.56
CA MET A 410 23.42 17.14 -11.76
C MET A 410 23.92 18.49 -12.27
N HIS A 411 23.51 19.59 -11.63
CA HIS A 411 23.88 20.96 -12.01
C HIS A 411 23.56 21.94 -10.87
N GLU A 412 24.33 23.03 -10.74
CA GLU A 412 24.16 24.02 -9.66
C GLU A 412 22.79 24.72 -9.68
N GLU A 413 22.21 24.86 -10.87
CA GLU A 413 20.91 25.51 -11.14
C GLU A 413 19.83 24.51 -11.57
N TYR A 414 19.94 23.24 -11.17
CA TYR A 414 18.94 22.25 -11.53
C TYR A 414 17.57 22.59 -10.92
N TYR A 415 16.49 22.53 -11.74
CA TYR A 415 15.13 22.94 -11.37
C TYR A 415 14.59 22.32 -10.06
N LEU A 416 15.06 21.11 -9.70
CA LEU A 416 14.65 20.43 -8.46
C LEU A 416 15.02 21.24 -7.22
N ILE A 417 16.09 22.03 -7.28
CA ILE A 417 16.57 22.85 -6.16
C ILE A 417 15.51 23.86 -5.74
N ASP A 418 14.87 24.54 -6.69
CA ASP A 418 13.85 25.55 -6.40
C ASP A 418 12.59 24.91 -5.81
N CYS A 419 12.23 23.71 -6.26
CA CYS A 419 11.16 22.93 -5.65
C CYS A 419 11.50 22.51 -4.21
N LEU A 420 12.70 21.96 -3.98
CA LEU A 420 13.10 21.43 -2.68
C LEU A 420 13.13 22.50 -1.59
N ARG A 421 13.55 23.72 -1.93
CA ARG A 421 13.48 24.90 -1.03
C ARG A 421 12.07 25.19 -0.51
N LYS A 422 11.04 24.68 -1.17
CA LYS A 422 9.61 24.89 -0.86
C LYS A 422 8.95 23.64 -0.29
N GLY A 423 9.71 22.60 0.04
CA GLY A 423 9.18 21.31 0.48
C GLY A 423 8.41 20.56 -0.61
N ILE A 424 8.71 20.84 -1.89
CA ILE A 424 8.16 20.15 -3.07
C ILE A 424 9.28 19.36 -3.73
N ALA A 425 8.98 18.19 -4.28
CA ALA A 425 9.91 17.48 -5.15
C ALA A 425 9.18 16.93 -6.39
N TYR A 426 9.97 16.57 -7.40
CA TYR A 426 9.48 15.74 -8.50
C TYR A 426 10.27 14.43 -8.60
N HIS A 427 9.61 13.36 -9.03
CA HIS A 427 10.15 12.00 -9.11
C HIS A 427 9.79 11.31 -10.42
N PHE A 428 10.80 10.91 -11.19
CA PHE A 428 10.65 10.09 -12.39
C PHE A 428 11.92 9.29 -12.63
N GLY A 429 11.83 8.18 -13.38
CA GLY A 429 12.94 7.23 -13.57
C GLY A 429 14.22 7.78 -14.22
N GLY A 430 14.20 9.00 -14.77
CA GLY A 430 15.37 9.69 -15.30
C GLY A 430 16.24 10.38 -14.24
N LEU A 431 15.76 10.52 -13.01
CA LEU A 431 16.57 11.07 -11.92
C LEU A 431 17.62 10.06 -11.44
N PRO A 432 18.85 10.51 -11.10
CA PRO A 432 19.85 9.71 -10.41
C PRO A 432 19.25 8.96 -9.22
N GLN A 433 19.64 7.69 -9.07
CA GLN A 433 19.06 6.81 -8.07
C GLN A 433 19.19 7.38 -6.65
N GLN A 434 20.37 7.91 -6.29
CA GLN A 434 20.63 8.51 -4.99
C GLN A 434 19.66 9.66 -4.66
N ILE A 435 19.31 10.48 -5.66
CA ILE A 435 18.35 11.58 -5.49
C ILE A 435 16.94 11.04 -5.26
N ARG A 436 16.52 10.02 -6.03
CA ARG A 436 15.21 9.39 -5.87
C ARG A 436 15.03 8.80 -4.47
N GLU A 437 16.02 8.05 -4.00
CA GLU A 437 16.02 7.44 -2.66
C GLU A 437 15.95 8.50 -1.55
N MET A 438 16.68 9.61 -1.71
CA MET A 438 16.63 10.70 -0.73
C MET A 438 15.29 11.43 -0.73
N ILE A 439 14.67 11.66 -1.90
CA ILE A 439 13.31 12.21 -1.99
C ILE A 439 12.30 11.30 -1.28
N GLU A 440 12.38 9.99 -1.51
CA GLU A 440 11.51 9.00 -0.88
C GLU A 440 11.69 9.00 0.66
N LEU A 441 12.92 9.06 1.15
CA LEU A 441 13.23 9.14 2.58
C LEU A 441 12.69 10.44 3.21
N LEU A 442 12.95 11.59 2.60
CA LEU A 442 12.49 12.88 3.11
C LEU A 442 10.97 13.03 3.06
N PHE A 443 10.32 12.35 2.11
CA PHE A 443 8.87 12.19 2.12
C PHE A 443 8.42 11.32 3.30
N GLN A 444 9.03 10.16 3.55
CA GLN A 444 8.66 9.35 4.73
C GLN A 444 8.82 10.13 6.05
N GLN A 445 9.81 11.02 6.14
CA GLN A 445 10.07 11.88 7.29
C GLN A 445 9.20 13.15 7.35
N LYS A 446 8.24 13.32 6.43
CA LYS A 446 7.34 14.49 6.33
C LYS A 446 8.05 15.83 6.07
N LYS A 447 9.27 15.79 5.54
CA LYS A 447 10.05 16.99 5.15
C LYS A 447 9.62 17.49 3.78
N ILE A 448 9.24 16.57 2.89
CA ILE A 448 8.60 16.89 1.61
C ILE A 448 7.09 16.71 1.76
N LYS A 449 6.32 17.76 1.43
CA LYS A 449 4.85 17.72 1.50
C LYS A 449 4.25 17.17 0.20
N ASP A 450 4.75 17.62 -0.94
CA ASP A 450 4.19 17.23 -2.24
C ASP A 450 5.25 16.65 -3.16
N ILE A 451 4.94 15.51 -3.75
CA ILE A 451 5.74 14.89 -4.80
C ILE A 451 4.94 14.85 -6.09
N PHE A 452 5.48 15.48 -7.12
CA PHE A 452 5.01 15.33 -8.50
C PHE A 452 5.70 14.13 -9.13
N CYS A 453 4.97 13.19 -9.70
CA CYS A 453 5.60 11.98 -10.24
C CYS A 453 4.95 11.45 -11.51
N THR A 454 5.73 10.69 -12.27
CA THR A 454 5.18 9.79 -13.30
C THR A 454 4.84 8.43 -12.70
N SER A 455 4.48 7.44 -13.54
CA SER A 455 4.05 6.11 -13.09
C SER A 455 5.10 5.36 -12.27
N THR A 456 6.38 5.74 -12.36
CA THR A 456 7.47 5.05 -11.65
C THR A 456 7.33 5.05 -10.13
N LEU A 457 6.65 6.04 -9.56
CA LEU A 457 6.40 6.10 -8.13
C LEU A 457 5.14 5.30 -7.72
N LEU A 458 4.20 5.16 -8.65
CA LEU A 458 2.98 4.36 -8.45
C LEU A 458 3.27 2.85 -8.51
N GLU A 459 4.34 2.44 -9.20
CA GLU A 459 4.75 1.05 -9.36
C GLU A 459 5.50 0.45 -8.15
N GLY A 460 4.88 0.50 -6.96
CA GLY A 460 5.29 -0.33 -5.81
C GLY A 460 6.21 0.34 -4.78
N VAL A 461 6.32 1.66 -4.77
CA VAL A 461 6.99 2.39 -3.67
C VAL A 461 5.99 2.63 -2.55
N ASN A 462 6.30 2.17 -1.34
CA ASN A 462 5.46 2.37 -0.16
C ASN A 462 5.71 3.76 0.45
N LEU A 463 5.01 4.77 -0.05
CA LEU A 463 5.07 6.14 0.46
C LEU A 463 3.84 6.49 1.31
N PRO A 464 4.02 7.15 2.49
CA PRO A 464 2.93 7.49 3.39
C PRO A 464 2.16 8.75 2.95
N ALA A 465 1.57 8.71 1.76
CA ALA A 465 0.72 9.79 1.27
C ALA A 465 -0.72 9.64 1.79
N LYS A 466 -1.35 10.73 2.21
CA LYS A 466 -2.78 10.71 2.54
C LYS A 466 -3.65 10.87 1.29
N ASN A 467 -3.17 11.67 0.33
CA ASN A 467 -3.92 12.01 -0.86
C ASN A 467 -3.11 11.73 -2.12
N ILE A 468 -3.81 11.29 -3.17
CA ILE A 468 -3.26 11.15 -4.51
C ILE A 468 -4.12 12.00 -5.46
N PHE A 469 -3.46 12.91 -6.19
CA PHE A 469 -4.07 13.75 -7.21
C PHE A 469 -3.66 13.20 -8.59
N ILE A 470 -4.63 12.85 -9.42
CA ILE A 470 -4.40 12.30 -10.75
C ILE A 470 -4.77 13.37 -11.79
N LEU A 471 -3.78 13.86 -12.53
CA LEU A 471 -3.97 14.92 -13.52
C LEU A 471 -4.19 14.42 -14.95
N SER A 472 -3.94 13.13 -15.19
CA SER A 472 -4.09 12.51 -16.49
C SER A 472 -4.65 11.11 -16.36
N ASN A 473 -5.44 10.67 -17.32
CA ASN A 473 -6.01 9.32 -17.37
C ASN A 473 -5.14 8.32 -18.18
N ALA A 474 -3.87 8.65 -18.41
CA ALA A 474 -2.93 7.87 -19.19
C ALA A 474 -1.62 7.59 -18.45
N ILE A 475 -0.98 6.49 -18.82
CA ILE A 475 0.41 6.14 -18.54
C ILE A 475 1.14 6.11 -19.89
N GLY A 476 2.01 7.09 -20.13
CA GLY A 476 2.63 7.29 -21.43
C GLY A 476 1.59 7.49 -22.52
N LEU A 477 1.50 6.54 -23.44
CA LEU A 477 0.57 6.54 -24.57
C LEU A 477 -0.69 5.69 -24.34
N THR A 478 -0.73 4.94 -23.24
CA THR A 478 -1.84 4.03 -22.92
C THR A 478 -2.75 4.62 -21.85
N LYS A 479 -4.06 4.36 -21.94
CA LYS A 479 -5.00 4.73 -20.87
C LYS A 479 -4.80 3.85 -19.64
N PHE A 480 -5.14 4.37 -18.46
CA PHE A 480 -5.20 3.57 -17.25
C PHE A 480 -6.13 2.36 -17.41
N SER A 481 -5.68 1.21 -16.93
CA SER A 481 -6.50 0.02 -16.73
C SER A 481 -7.04 -0.03 -15.29
N LYS A 482 -7.97 -0.94 -15.02
CA LYS A 482 -8.49 -1.20 -13.65
C LYS A 482 -7.43 -1.70 -12.66
N ILE A 483 -6.25 -2.10 -13.14
CA ILE A 483 -5.16 -2.66 -12.32
C ILE A 483 -4.16 -1.57 -11.92
N ASP A 484 -4.10 -0.47 -12.68
CA ASP A 484 -3.13 0.60 -12.48
C ASP A 484 -3.50 1.56 -11.35
N PHE A 485 -4.79 1.60 -10.95
CA PHE A 485 -5.27 2.44 -9.85
C PHE A 485 -6.54 1.89 -9.17
#